data_AF-A0A1C6QV53-F1
#
_entry.id   AF-A0A1C6QV53-F1
#
_cell.length_a   1.000
_cell.length_b   1.000
_cell.length_c   1.000
_cell.angle_alpha   90.00
_cell.angle_beta   90.00
_cell.angle_gamma   90.00
#
_symmetry.space_group_name_H-M   'P 1'
#
loop_
_entity.id
_entity.type
_entity.pdbx_description
1 polymer ?
#
loop_
_entity_poly.entity_id
_entity_poly.type
_entity_poly.pdbx_seq_one_letter_code
_entity_poly.pdbx_strand_id
1 'polypeptide(L)'
;MGSAVDKPRNNGDRVAVDLSEGFGERLLGQLLDRAHEMPPQLIAPLVAEEISRVGGRDVSIHLQDYEQRTLVPLPGSGLTVGEPVAVDGSLPGKAFLSRRAQREQRADGTRMYLPLLDGSEEVGILSLTLDTVGPEDLRLLRRLAGLVADMIVTKNSYTDQFFQTRRKGRPMSMAAEIQYELLPPLSMTTPQVAVAGALEPTYSVAGDSLDYALNDDILHMAIIDAMGHGLNATMLATLAMGAYRHARRADADLADLYTIMDAAMDAEFGPEQFVTGQMMRLNITTGNLEWVNAGHPAPMLVRDHRVTRRLESPPALPIGFGGSSPQVSSLQLARGDRVIAFTDGLVEEHKISGEQFGERRLIDTIERVSPLTTGVNQLVRRLTLDLERGRGGVTSDDATLLIVEWTGGSADHLAAPDL
;
A
#
# COMPACT_ATOMS: atom_id res chain seq x y z
N MET A 1 -62.46 -12.19 -54.92
CA MET A 1 -62.32 -11.16 -53.87
C MET A 1 -61.49 -11.81 -52.76
N GLY A 2 -60.21 -11.57 -52.53
CA GLY A 2 -59.29 -10.52 -52.93
C GLY A 2 -58.59 -10.00 -51.66
N SER A 3 -57.25 -9.98 -51.65
CA SER A 3 -56.38 -9.14 -50.79
C SER A 3 -56.32 -9.50 -49.28
N ALA A 4 -55.22 -9.52 -48.52
CA ALA A 4 -53.78 -9.24 -48.69
C ALA A 4 -53.04 -9.88 -47.48
N VAL A 5 -51.87 -10.50 -47.70
CA VAL A 5 -50.54 -10.09 -47.18
C VAL A 5 -50.50 -9.70 -45.70
N ASP A 6 -49.88 -10.53 -44.85
CA ASP A 6 -48.76 -10.05 -44.05
C ASP A 6 -47.77 -11.16 -43.65
N LYS A 7 -46.49 -10.88 -43.87
CA LYS A 7 -45.35 -11.62 -43.32
C LYS A 7 -44.74 -10.70 -42.26
N PRO A 8 -44.26 -11.27 -41.15
CA PRO A 8 -42.95 -10.86 -40.68
C PRO A 8 -41.99 -12.04 -40.75
N ARG A 9 -40.92 -11.81 -41.53
CA ARG A 9 -39.61 -12.40 -41.31
C ARG A 9 -39.09 -11.88 -39.96
N ASN A 10 -38.65 -12.76 -39.07
CA ASN A 10 -37.33 -12.65 -38.45
C ASN A 10 -37.11 -13.92 -37.61
N ASN A 11 -36.61 -14.99 -38.24
CA ASN A 11 -35.88 -15.99 -37.48
C ASN A 11 -34.52 -15.35 -37.26
N GLY A 12 -34.35 -14.70 -36.11
CA GLY A 12 -33.13 -13.99 -35.78
C GLY A 12 -31.95 -14.91 -35.98
N ASP A 13 -31.00 -14.48 -36.81
CA ASP A 13 -29.64 -14.95 -36.76
C ASP A 13 -29.22 -14.91 -35.29
N ARG A 14 -29.21 -16.07 -34.64
CA ARG A 14 -28.27 -16.27 -33.55
C ARG A 14 -26.92 -16.12 -34.22
N VAL A 15 -26.37 -14.91 -34.15
CA VAL A 15 -24.95 -14.67 -34.33
C VAL A 15 -24.27 -15.76 -33.51
N ALA A 16 -23.74 -16.77 -34.20
CA ALA A 16 -22.88 -17.73 -33.56
C ALA A 16 -21.74 -16.87 -33.03
N VAL A 17 -21.72 -16.66 -31.72
CA VAL A 17 -20.60 -16.01 -31.06
C VAL A 17 -19.41 -16.87 -31.46
N ASP A 18 -18.50 -16.27 -32.21
CA ASP A 18 -17.23 -16.90 -32.54
C ASP A 18 -16.47 -17.06 -31.23
N LEU A 19 -16.58 -18.25 -30.64
CA LEU A 19 -15.91 -18.66 -29.40
C LEU A 19 -14.46 -19.12 -29.68
N SER A 20 -13.90 -18.79 -30.85
CA SER A 20 -12.48 -19.04 -31.07
C SER A 20 -11.67 -18.13 -30.15
N GLU A 21 -10.93 -18.75 -29.22
CA GLU A 21 -10.12 -17.99 -28.28
C GLU A 21 -9.17 -17.07 -29.04
N GLY A 22 -9.14 -15.80 -28.64
CA GLY A 22 -8.11 -14.88 -29.12
C GLY A 22 -6.72 -15.35 -28.69
N PHE A 23 -5.66 -14.89 -29.36
CA PHE A 23 -4.29 -15.17 -28.92
C PHE A 23 -4.04 -14.70 -27.48
N GLY A 24 -4.55 -13.52 -27.11
CA GLY A 24 -4.45 -13.00 -25.75
C GLY A 24 -5.26 -13.80 -24.73
N GLU A 25 -6.37 -14.41 -25.13
CA GLU A 25 -7.19 -15.28 -24.28
C GLU A 25 -6.47 -16.58 -23.98
N ARG A 26 -5.85 -17.21 -24.99
CA ARG A 26 -4.96 -18.37 -24.77
C ARG A 26 -3.78 -18.03 -23.86
N LEU A 27 -3.12 -16.90 -24.09
CA LEU A 27 -1.93 -16.50 -23.33
C LEU A 27 -2.27 -16.26 -21.85
N LEU A 28 -3.28 -15.44 -21.58
CA LEU A 28 -3.68 -15.09 -20.22
C LEU A 28 -4.39 -16.27 -19.53
N GLY A 29 -5.21 -17.02 -20.26
CA GLY A 29 -5.90 -18.22 -19.77
C GLY A 29 -4.91 -19.30 -19.33
N GLN A 30 -3.89 -19.62 -20.14
CA GLN A 30 -2.86 -20.60 -19.76
C GLN A 30 -2.09 -20.19 -18.51
N LEU A 31 -1.77 -18.89 -18.37
CA LEU A 31 -1.13 -18.37 -17.16
C LEU A 31 -2.03 -18.55 -15.93
N LEU A 32 -3.30 -18.16 -16.04
CA LEU A 32 -4.27 -18.27 -14.96
C LEU A 32 -4.52 -19.73 -14.55
N ASP A 33 -4.73 -20.62 -15.52
CA ASP A 33 -4.97 -22.05 -15.27
C ASP A 33 -3.78 -22.69 -14.54
N ARG A 34 -2.56 -22.36 -14.96
CA ARG A 34 -1.33 -22.88 -14.34
C ARG A 34 -1.05 -22.24 -12.99
N ALA A 35 -1.37 -20.96 -12.80
CA ALA A 35 -0.98 -20.19 -11.62
C ALA A 35 -1.51 -20.79 -10.29
N HIS A 36 -2.70 -21.40 -10.30
CA HIS A 36 -3.35 -21.94 -9.11
C HIS A 36 -2.48 -22.99 -8.40
N GLU A 37 -2.02 -24.00 -9.14
CA GLU A 37 -1.23 -25.12 -8.59
C GLU A 37 0.28 -24.92 -8.71
N MET A 38 0.72 -23.80 -9.31
CA MET A 38 2.13 -23.59 -9.59
C MET A 38 2.93 -23.24 -8.33
N PRO A 39 4.07 -23.92 -8.10
CA PRO A 39 5.05 -23.53 -7.08
C PRO A 39 5.70 -22.16 -7.38
N PRO A 40 6.04 -21.34 -6.36
CA PRO A 40 6.56 -19.98 -6.57
C PRO A 40 7.83 -19.90 -7.43
N GLN A 41 8.72 -20.89 -7.35
CA GLN A 41 9.95 -20.96 -8.13
C GLN A 41 9.71 -21.09 -9.65
N LEU A 42 8.50 -21.47 -10.07
CA LEU A 42 8.14 -21.58 -11.48
C LEU A 42 7.55 -20.28 -12.07
N ILE A 43 7.34 -19.23 -11.28
CA ILE A 43 6.88 -17.92 -11.80
C ILE A 43 7.87 -17.38 -12.83
N ALA A 44 9.15 -17.32 -12.48
CA ALA A 44 10.21 -16.81 -13.37
C ALA A 44 10.26 -17.54 -14.73
N PRO A 45 10.40 -18.88 -14.81
CA PRO A 45 10.45 -19.57 -16.08
C PRO A 45 9.13 -19.50 -16.86
N LEU A 46 7.98 -19.50 -16.19
CA LEU A 46 6.68 -19.34 -16.86
C LEU A 46 6.56 -17.98 -17.53
N VAL A 47 6.90 -16.89 -16.83
CA VAL A 47 6.87 -15.53 -17.38
C VAL A 47 7.84 -15.41 -18.56
N ALA A 48 9.04 -15.97 -18.44
CA ALA A 48 10.01 -15.97 -19.53
C ALA A 48 9.50 -16.75 -20.76
N GLU A 49 8.86 -17.91 -20.56
CA GLU A 49 8.26 -18.73 -21.62
C GLU A 49 7.15 -17.96 -22.35
N GLU A 50 6.19 -17.41 -21.61
CA GLU A 50 5.04 -16.71 -22.19
C GLU A 50 5.44 -15.40 -22.90
N ILE A 51 6.45 -14.70 -22.38
CA ILE A 51 7.01 -13.53 -23.08
C ILE A 51 7.76 -13.93 -24.35
N SER A 52 8.47 -15.06 -24.34
CA SER A 52 9.16 -15.57 -25.53
C SER A 52 8.17 -15.92 -26.64
N ARG A 53 6.97 -16.43 -26.30
CA ARG A 53 5.90 -16.74 -27.26
C ARG A 53 5.33 -15.51 -27.97
N VAL A 54 5.44 -14.31 -27.36
CA VAL A 54 5.10 -13.04 -28.01
C VAL A 54 6.30 -12.37 -28.68
N GLY A 55 7.43 -13.08 -28.84
CA GLY A 55 8.65 -12.55 -29.44
C GLY A 55 9.50 -11.69 -28.50
N GLY A 56 9.17 -11.65 -27.21
CA GLY A 56 9.91 -10.89 -26.22
C GLY A 56 11.16 -11.63 -25.73
N ARG A 57 12.18 -10.87 -25.33
CA ARG A 57 13.46 -11.40 -24.83
C ARG A 57 14.05 -10.53 -23.72
N ASP A 58 15.18 -10.97 -23.15
CA ASP A 58 15.89 -10.30 -22.05
C ASP A 58 14.99 -10.02 -20.83
N VAL A 59 14.08 -10.95 -20.53
CA VAL A 59 13.04 -10.74 -19.53
C VAL A 59 13.65 -10.56 -18.15
N SER A 60 13.26 -9.51 -17.42
CA SER A 60 13.67 -9.34 -16.03
C SER A 60 12.54 -8.85 -15.16
N ILE A 61 12.48 -9.36 -13.93
CA ILE A 61 11.54 -8.94 -12.89
C ILE A 61 12.37 -8.29 -11.80
N HIS A 62 12.01 -7.07 -11.40
CA HIS A 62 12.59 -6.42 -10.24
C HIS A 62 11.51 -6.14 -9.21
N LEU A 63 11.76 -6.48 -7.94
CA LEU A 63 10.87 -6.19 -6.82
C LEU A 63 11.31 -4.93 -6.10
N GLN A 64 10.37 -4.15 -5.55
CA GLN A 64 10.74 -3.05 -4.66
C GLN A 64 11.37 -3.57 -3.36
N ASP A 65 12.46 -2.93 -2.92
CA ASP A 65 12.97 -3.14 -1.57
C ASP A 65 12.04 -2.51 -0.52
N TYR A 66 12.20 -2.90 0.75
CA TYR A 66 11.35 -2.40 1.84
C TYR A 66 11.52 -0.89 2.10
N GLU A 67 12.67 -0.31 1.78
CA GLU A 67 12.94 1.13 1.88
C GLU A 67 12.42 1.93 0.66
N GLN A 68 11.89 1.25 -0.37
CA GLN A 68 11.46 1.84 -1.64
C GLN A 68 12.52 2.70 -2.34
N ARG A 69 13.79 2.33 -2.21
CA ARG A 69 14.96 3.02 -2.79
C ARG A 69 15.48 2.32 -4.03
N THR A 70 15.27 1.02 -4.14
CA THR A 70 15.92 0.18 -5.14
C THR A 70 14.97 -0.90 -5.65
N LEU A 71 14.98 -1.12 -6.96
CA LEU A 71 14.36 -2.24 -7.63
C LEU A 71 15.37 -3.37 -7.71
N VAL A 72 15.10 -4.47 -7.01
CA VAL A 72 16.01 -5.59 -6.81
C VAL A 72 15.65 -6.73 -7.76
N PRO A 73 16.58 -7.23 -8.59
CA PRO A 73 16.28 -8.27 -9.56
C PRO A 73 15.91 -9.58 -8.87
N LEU A 74 14.77 -10.16 -9.27
CA LEU A 74 14.32 -11.46 -8.83
C LEU A 74 15.13 -12.55 -9.56
N PRO A 75 15.82 -13.46 -8.84
CA PRO A 75 16.49 -14.58 -9.47
C PRO A 75 15.49 -15.61 -10.01
N GLY A 76 15.83 -16.25 -11.13
CA GLY A 76 15.01 -17.34 -11.66
C GLY A 76 15.44 -17.78 -13.06
N SER A 77 15.16 -19.05 -13.38
CA SER A 77 15.43 -19.59 -14.73
C SER A 77 14.69 -18.80 -15.80
N GLY A 78 15.34 -18.51 -16.92
CA GLY A 78 14.78 -17.74 -18.03
C GLY A 78 14.78 -16.21 -17.84
N LEU A 79 15.08 -15.72 -16.63
CA LEU A 79 15.23 -14.28 -16.38
C LEU A 79 16.67 -13.82 -16.59
N THR A 80 16.82 -12.63 -17.16
CA THR A 80 18.04 -11.84 -17.12
C THR A 80 18.17 -11.20 -15.75
N VAL A 81 19.11 -11.69 -14.95
CA VAL A 81 19.42 -11.14 -13.62
C VAL A 81 20.54 -10.12 -13.77
N GLY A 82 20.24 -8.85 -13.48
CA GLY A 82 21.19 -7.74 -13.51
C GLY A 82 21.60 -7.28 -12.10
N GLU A 83 22.06 -6.03 -12.01
CA GLU A 83 22.29 -5.34 -10.73
C GLU A 83 21.01 -4.64 -10.24
N PRO A 84 20.86 -4.41 -8.92
CA PRO A 84 19.81 -3.56 -8.39
C PRO A 84 19.81 -2.16 -9.00
N VAL A 85 18.62 -1.63 -9.30
CA VAL A 85 18.45 -0.32 -9.96
C VAL A 85 17.82 0.69 -9.00
N ALA A 86 18.38 1.89 -8.91
CA ALA A 86 17.79 2.95 -8.09
C ALA A 86 16.38 3.33 -8.59
N VAL A 87 15.44 3.53 -7.66
CA VAL A 87 14.09 4.03 -8.00
C VAL A 87 14.16 5.49 -8.47
N ASP A 88 14.98 6.31 -7.81
CA ASP A 88 15.16 7.70 -8.22
C ASP A 88 16.15 7.79 -9.40
N GLY A 89 15.79 8.55 -10.43
CA GLY A 89 16.70 8.88 -11.54
C GLY A 89 16.89 7.79 -12.62
N SER A 90 16.17 6.67 -12.55
CA SER A 90 16.24 5.61 -13.56
C SER A 90 14.95 5.48 -14.38
N LEU A 91 15.03 4.90 -15.59
CA LEU A 91 13.84 4.60 -16.40
C LEU A 91 12.91 3.55 -15.76
N PRO A 92 13.40 2.42 -15.19
CA PRO A 92 12.57 1.50 -14.42
C PRO A 92 11.88 2.20 -13.25
N GLY A 93 12.62 3.03 -12.51
CA GLY A 93 12.10 3.80 -11.39
C GLY A 93 11.04 4.83 -11.80
N LYS A 94 11.19 5.45 -12.97
CA LYS A 94 10.14 6.31 -13.54
C LYS A 94 8.88 5.49 -13.88
N ALA A 95 9.01 4.29 -14.43
CA ALA A 95 7.87 3.41 -14.70
C ALA A 95 7.14 3.04 -13.41
N PHE A 96 7.91 2.71 -12.36
CA PHE A 96 7.45 2.36 -11.03
C PHE A 96 6.66 3.51 -10.40
N LEU A 97 7.32 4.66 -10.20
CA LEU A 97 6.71 5.83 -9.53
C LEU A 97 5.49 6.37 -10.28
N SER A 98 5.51 6.39 -11.62
CA SER A 98 4.40 6.93 -12.42
C SER A 98 3.26 5.94 -12.65
N ARG A 99 3.41 4.67 -12.25
CA ARG A 99 2.48 3.57 -12.55
C ARG A 99 2.15 3.46 -14.05
N ARG A 100 3.11 3.84 -14.91
CA ARG A 100 2.94 3.88 -16.36
C ARG A 100 4.13 3.25 -17.04
N ALA A 101 3.83 2.38 -18.00
CA ALA A 101 4.84 1.75 -18.83
C ALA A 101 5.78 2.78 -19.47
N GLN A 102 7.09 2.56 -19.36
CA GLN A 102 8.11 3.34 -20.05
C GLN A 102 8.74 2.51 -21.15
N ARG A 103 9.28 3.18 -22.16
CA ARG A 103 9.96 2.55 -23.29
C ARG A 103 11.32 3.20 -23.54
N GLU A 104 12.28 2.40 -23.95
CA GLU A 104 13.62 2.83 -24.33
C GLU A 104 13.95 2.20 -25.68
N GLN A 105 14.31 3.03 -26.65
CA GLN A 105 14.77 2.52 -27.96
C GLN A 105 16.22 2.10 -27.86
N ARG A 106 16.49 0.86 -28.28
CA ARG A 106 17.81 0.26 -28.31
C ARG A 106 18.15 -0.17 -29.75
N ALA A 107 19.41 -0.47 -30.00
CA ALA A 107 19.87 -0.94 -31.31
C ALA A 107 19.20 -2.26 -31.74
N ASP A 108 18.76 -3.05 -30.76
CA ASP A 108 18.24 -4.39 -30.92
C ASP A 108 16.71 -4.47 -30.72
N GLY A 109 16.03 -3.34 -30.51
CA GLY A 109 14.56 -3.29 -30.38
C GLY A 109 14.10 -2.23 -29.38
N THR A 110 12.86 -2.34 -28.91
CA THR A 110 12.28 -1.51 -27.86
C THR A 110 12.30 -2.25 -26.53
N ARG A 111 13.02 -1.72 -25.54
CA ARG A 111 12.96 -2.17 -24.16
C ARG A 111 11.74 -1.56 -23.47
N MET A 112 10.89 -2.40 -22.92
CA MET A 112 9.71 -2.03 -22.16
C MET A 112 9.97 -2.19 -20.66
N TYR A 113 9.45 -1.24 -19.87
CA TYR A 113 9.42 -1.27 -18.41
C TYR A 113 7.97 -1.15 -17.97
N LEU A 114 7.40 -2.23 -17.45
CA LEU A 114 5.99 -2.37 -17.09
C LEU A 114 5.88 -2.42 -15.56
N PRO A 115 5.11 -1.54 -14.93
CA PRO A 115 4.86 -1.63 -13.49
C PRO A 115 4.08 -2.90 -13.16
N LEU A 116 4.53 -3.60 -12.12
CA LEU A 116 3.82 -4.70 -11.49
C LEU A 116 2.95 -4.09 -10.38
N LEU A 117 1.64 -4.07 -10.60
CA LEU A 117 0.68 -3.45 -9.70
C LEU A 117 -0.24 -4.53 -9.14
N ASP A 118 -0.33 -4.62 -7.82
CA ASP A 118 -1.38 -5.36 -7.11
C ASP A 118 -2.30 -4.34 -6.42
N GLY A 119 -3.52 -4.21 -6.92
CA GLY A 119 -4.40 -3.09 -6.59
C GLY A 119 -3.71 -1.73 -6.83
N SER A 120 -3.41 -1.02 -5.74
CA SER A 120 -2.69 0.27 -5.75
C SER A 120 -1.24 0.20 -5.31
N GLU A 121 -0.75 -0.97 -4.90
CA GLU A 121 0.61 -1.18 -4.44
C GLU A 121 1.54 -1.47 -5.63
N GLU A 122 2.68 -0.79 -5.66
CA GLU A 122 3.72 -1.04 -6.64
C GLU A 122 4.64 -2.19 -6.18
N VAL A 123 4.37 -3.42 -6.65
CA VAL A 123 5.18 -4.60 -6.32
C VAL A 123 6.59 -4.53 -6.93
N GLY A 124 6.71 -3.94 -8.12
CA GLY A 124 7.96 -3.93 -8.85
C GLY A 124 7.84 -3.55 -10.33
N ILE A 125 8.78 -4.01 -11.15
CA ILE A 125 8.83 -3.78 -12.60
C ILE A 125 9.12 -5.09 -13.35
N LEU A 126 8.31 -5.39 -14.35
CA LEU A 126 8.61 -6.36 -15.41
C LEU A 126 9.24 -5.62 -16.59
N SER A 127 10.37 -6.14 -17.07
CA SER A 127 11.08 -5.57 -18.21
C SER A 127 11.32 -6.64 -19.28
N LEU A 128 11.18 -6.27 -20.55
CA LEU A 128 11.44 -7.15 -21.69
C LEU A 128 11.79 -6.32 -22.93
N THR A 129 12.44 -6.94 -23.91
CA THR A 129 12.77 -6.32 -25.21
C THR A 129 11.94 -6.97 -26.31
N LEU A 130 11.35 -6.17 -27.19
CA LEU A 130 10.64 -6.60 -28.40
C LEU A 130 11.21 -5.88 -29.63
N ASP A 131 11.15 -6.48 -30.81
CA ASP A 131 11.61 -5.83 -32.04
C ASP A 131 10.82 -4.54 -32.34
N THR A 132 9.49 -4.61 -32.16
CA THR A 132 8.58 -3.46 -32.25
C THR A 132 7.45 -3.61 -31.23
N VAL A 133 6.83 -2.51 -30.82
CA VAL A 133 5.72 -2.50 -29.84
C VAL A 133 4.56 -1.67 -30.37
N GLY A 134 3.48 -2.34 -30.75
CA GLY A 134 2.22 -1.73 -31.13
C GLY A 134 1.28 -1.45 -29.94
N PRO A 135 0.14 -0.78 -30.19
CA PRO A 135 -0.87 -0.53 -29.15
C PRO A 135 -1.47 -1.79 -28.54
N GLU A 136 -1.64 -2.86 -29.34
CA GLU A 136 -2.20 -4.13 -28.89
C GLU A 136 -1.21 -4.90 -27.99
N ASP A 137 0.07 -4.94 -28.37
CA ASP A 137 1.14 -5.51 -27.57
C ASP A 137 1.20 -4.84 -26.20
N LEU A 138 1.13 -3.51 -26.16
CA LEU A 138 1.16 -2.76 -24.91
C LEU A 138 -0.04 -3.09 -24.01
N ARG A 139 -1.23 -3.31 -24.58
CA ARG A 139 -2.42 -3.73 -23.80
C ARG A 139 -2.23 -5.13 -23.22
N LEU A 140 -1.73 -6.07 -24.02
CA LEU A 140 -1.47 -7.43 -23.60
C LEU A 140 -0.38 -7.50 -22.52
N LEU A 141 0.73 -6.80 -22.72
CA LEU A 141 1.83 -6.70 -21.77
C LEU A 141 1.42 -6.10 -20.43
N ARG A 142 0.50 -5.13 -20.42
CA ARG A 142 -0.05 -4.57 -19.17
C ARG A 142 -0.89 -5.59 -18.40
N ARG A 143 -1.71 -6.38 -19.11
CA ARG A 143 -2.49 -7.46 -18.48
C ARG A 143 -1.57 -8.54 -17.93
N LEU A 144 -0.55 -8.94 -18.71
CA LEU A 144 0.48 -9.85 -18.26
C LEU A 144 1.19 -9.34 -17.00
N ALA A 145 1.61 -8.07 -16.99
CA ALA A 145 2.26 -7.47 -15.82
C ALA A 145 1.34 -7.46 -14.58
N GLY A 146 0.04 -7.22 -14.74
CA GLY A 146 -0.95 -7.37 -13.66
C GLY A 146 -0.99 -8.79 -13.12
N LEU A 147 -1.17 -9.80 -13.98
CA LEU A 147 -1.17 -11.20 -13.56
C LEU A 147 0.13 -11.61 -12.86
N VAL A 148 1.28 -11.14 -13.35
CA VAL A 148 2.58 -11.41 -12.71
C VAL A 148 2.64 -10.78 -11.32
N ALA A 149 2.11 -9.57 -11.15
CA ALA A 149 2.02 -8.93 -9.83
C ALA A 149 1.15 -9.76 -8.87
N ASP A 150 -0.07 -10.13 -9.32
CA ASP A 150 -1.01 -10.96 -8.54
C ASP A 150 -0.36 -12.29 -8.14
N MET A 151 0.36 -12.93 -9.06
CA MET A 151 1.08 -14.18 -8.78
C MET A 151 2.21 -13.98 -7.76
N ILE A 152 2.98 -12.89 -7.84
CA ILE A 152 4.03 -12.60 -6.87
C ILE A 152 3.43 -12.37 -5.48
N VAL A 153 2.37 -11.58 -5.38
CA VAL A 153 1.72 -11.28 -4.09
C VAL A 153 1.07 -12.53 -3.50
N THR A 154 0.23 -13.23 -4.27
CA THR A 154 -0.45 -14.43 -3.79
C THR A 154 0.52 -15.56 -3.44
N LYS A 155 1.68 -15.64 -4.10
CA LYS A 155 2.68 -16.67 -3.82
C LYS A 155 3.68 -16.28 -2.73
N ASN A 156 3.71 -15.01 -2.29
CA ASN A 156 4.62 -14.52 -1.26
C ASN A 156 4.48 -15.29 0.05
N SER A 157 3.28 -15.68 0.45
CA SER A 157 3.04 -16.47 1.67
C SER A 157 3.54 -17.92 1.61
N TYR A 158 3.97 -18.41 0.44
CA TYR A 158 4.46 -19.78 0.26
C TYR A 158 5.98 -19.84 -0.03
N THR A 159 6.69 -18.70 -0.03
CA THR A 159 8.12 -18.67 -0.29
C THR A 159 8.82 -17.49 0.36
N ASP A 160 10.00 -17.73 0.92
CA ASP A 160 10.87 -16.66 1.42
C ASP A 160 11.65 -15.97 0.30
N GLN A 161 11.62 -16.47 -0.95
CA GLN A 161 12.46 -15.95 -2.02
C GLN A 161 12.18 -14.47 -2.31
N PHE A 162 10.90 -14.06 -2.28
CA PHE A 162 10.52 -12.68 -2.52
C PHE A 162 10.95 -11.79 -1.35
N PHE A 163 10.70 -12.22 -0.12
CA PHE A 163 11.20 -11.56 1.08
C PHE A 163 12.73 -11.36 1.05
N GLN A 164 13.47 -12.44 0.76
CA GLN A 164 14.94 -12.43 0.66
C GLN A 164 15.45 -11.50 -0.45
N THR A 165 14.75 -11.44 -1.58
CA THR A 165 15.05 -10.51 -2.67
C THR A 165 14.85 -9.06 -2.22
N ARG A 166 13.68 -8.75 -1.64
CA ARG A 166 13.32 -7.37 -1.22
C ARG A 166 14.24 -6.81 -0.13
N ARG A 167 14.79 -7.65 0.76
CA ARG A 167 15.73 -7.20 1.80
C ARG A 167 17.16 -6.94 1.32
N LYS A 168 17.50 -7.20 0.06
CA LYS A 168 18.84 -6.92 -0.54
C LYS A 168 20.02 -7.50 0.26
N GLY A 169 19.82 -8.65 0.90
CA GLY A 169 20.84 -9.26 1.78
C GLY A 169 21.09 -8.54 3.11
N ARG A 170 20.32 -7.49 3.44
CA ARG A 170 20.35 -6.85 4.76
C ARG A 170 19.58 -7.70 5.77
N PRO A 171 20.12 -7.90 6.98
CA PRO A 171 19.37 -8.56 8.05
C PRO A 171 18.21 -7.67 8.50
N MET A 172 17.06 -8.27 8.75
CA MET A 172 15.94 -7.66 9.44
C MET A 172 15.95 -8.16 10.89
N SER A 173 15.66 -7.30 11.86
CA SER A 173 15.53 -7.73 13.25
C SER A 173 14.29 -8.60 13.41
N MET A 174 14.28 -9.49 14.41
CA MET A 174 13.10 -10.31 14.70
C MET A 174 11.87 -9.46 15.03
N ALA A 175 12.07 -8.32 15.70
CA ALA A 175 11.02 -7.34 15.98
C ALA A 175 10.42 -6.79 14.68
N ALA A 176 11.26 -6.39 13.73
CA ALA A 176 10.82 -5.87 12.44
C ALA A 176 10.14 -6.97 11.60
N GLU A 177 10.63 -8.21 11.61
CA GLU A 177 9.99 -9.33 10.92
C GLU A 177 8.56 -9.56 11.44
N ILE A 178 8.37 -9.58 12.77
CA ILE A 178 7.04 -9.70 13.38
C ILE A 178 6.13 -8.53 12.98
N GLN A 179 6.63 -7.29 13.04
CA GLN A 179 5.84 -6.12 12.64
C GLN A 179 5.42 -6.20 11.17
N TYR A 180 6.36 -6.45 10.25
CA TYR A 180 6.07 -6.52 8.81
C TYR A 180 5.13 -7.67 8.43
N GLU A 181 5.15 -8.78 9.17
CA GLU A 181 4.18 -9.88 8.98
C GLU A 181 2.77 -9.50 9.43
N LEU A 182 2.66 -8.59 10.40
CA LEU A 182 1.38 -8.14 10.95
C LEU A 182 0.78 -6.95 10.20
N LEU A 183 1.55 -6.16 9.47
CA LEU A 183 1.03 -4.97 8.77
C LEU A 183 0.01 -5.32 7.67
N PRO A 184 -1.00 -4.46 7.43
CA PRO A 184 -1.74 -4.52 6.17
C PRO A 184 -0.83 -4.11 5.00
N PRO A 185 -1.26 -4.28 3.73
CA PRO A 185 -0.58 -3.66 2.60
C PRO A 185 -0.32 -2.18 2.89
N LEU A 186 0.90 -1.68 2.64
CA LEU A 186 1.26 -0.31 3.02
C LEU A 186 0.55 0.77 2.20
N SER A 187 -0.26 0.38 1.21
CA SER A 187 -1.13 1.30 0.50
C SER A 187 -2.40 0.65 -0.03
N MET A 188 -3.46 1.46 -0.06
CA MET A 188 -4.73 1.13 -0.72
C MET A 188 -5.24 2.39 -1.41
N THR A 189 -5.76 2.28 -2.63
CA THR A 189 -6.42 3.38 -3.33
C THR A 189 -7.70 2.89 -3.97
N THR A 190 -8.78 3.59 -3.66
CA THR A 190 -10.09 3.46 -4.30
C THR A 190 -10.47 4.80 -4.92
N PRO A 191 -11.53 4.90 -5.74
CA PRO A 191 -11.99 6.19 -6.26
C PRO A 191 -12.33 7.23 -5.17
N GLN A 192 -12.73 6.79 -3.97
CA GLN A 192 -13.26 7.63 -2.90
C GLN A 192 -12.24 7.93 -1.79
N VAL A 193 -11.23 7.08 -1.61
CA VAL A 193 -10.22 7.23 -0.56
C VAL A 193 -8.91 6.57 -0.95
N ALA A 194 -7.80 7.15 -0.51
CA ALA A 194 -6.48 6.56 -0.60
C ALA A 194 -5.78 6.56 0.76
N VAL A 195 -5.08 5.48 1.08
CA VAL A 195 -4.29 5.29 2.31
C VAL A 195 -2.88 4.89 1.92
N ALA A 196 -1.88 5.44 2.60
CA ALA A 196 -0.51 4.96 2.55
C ALA A 196 0.16 5.08 3.91
N GLY A 197 1.04 4.14 4.23
CA GLY A 197 1.84 4.16 5.45
C GLY A 197 3.31 3.81 5.20
N ALA A 198 4.15 4.17 6.18
CA ALA A 198 5.56 3.80 6.21
C ALA A 198 6.03 3.70 7.66
N LEU A 199 6.98 2.80 7.90
CA LEU A 199 7.63 2.60 9.19
C LEU A 199 9.14 2.74 8.97
N GLU A 200 9.82 3.48 9.84
CA GLU A 200 11.27 3.61 9.87
C GLU A 200 11.80 3.44 11.31
N PRO A 201 12.98 2.84 11.53
CA PRO A 201 13.84 2.23 10.53
C PRO A 201 13.29 0.91 10.00
N THR A 202 13.18 0.81 8.68
CA THR A 202 12.61 -0.33 7.93
C THR A 202 13.05 -1.72 8.43
N TYR A 203 14.33 -1.90 8.81
CA TYR A 203 14.88 -3.23 9.16
C TYR A 203 15.00 -3.49 10.66
N SER A 204 14.64 -2.52 11.51
CA SER A 204 14.79 -2.64 12.96
C SER A 204 13.62 -2.11 13.77
N VAL A 205 12.55 -1.64 13.12
CA VAL A 205 11.32 -1.18 13.77
C VAL A 205 10.79 -2.23 14.75
N ALA A 206 10.26 -1.78 15.88
CA ALA A 206 9.84 -2.64 16.97
C ALA A 206 8.49 -2.27 17.59
N GLY A 207 8.35 -1.07 18.14
CA GLY A 207 7.20 -0.62 18.95
C GLY A 207 6.07 0.00 18.13
N ASP A 208 6.40 0.60 16.99
CA ASP A 208 5.40 1.19 16.11
C ASP A 208 4.64 0.15 15.29
N SER A 209 3.35 0.41 15.08
CA SER A 209 2.54 -0.35 14.13
C SER A 209 1.38 0.47 13.58
N LEU A 210 0.83 0.04 12.44
CA LEU A 210 -0.36 0.64 11.85
C LEU A 210 -1.30 -0.44 11.30
N ASP A 211 -2.58 -0.10 11.22
CA ASP A 211 -3.59 -0.95 10.59
C ASP A 211 -4.64 -0.09 9.89
N TYR A 212 -5.23 -0.63 8.82
CA TYR A 212 -6.47 -0.11 8.26
C TYR A 212 -7.29 -1.23 7.62
N ALA A 213 -8.59 -1.00 7.50
CA ALA A 213 -9.47 -1.80 6.67
C ALA A 213 -10.63 -0.94 6.18
N LEU A 214 -10.98 -1.11 4.91
CA LEU A 214 -12.20 -0.56 4.34
C LEU A 214 -13.28 -1.64 4.37
N ASN A 215 -14.27 -1.44 5.24
CA ASN A 215 -15.43 -2.31 5.37
C ASN A 215 -16.67 -1.51 4.95
N ASP A 216 -17.31 -1.91 3.86
CA ASP A 216 -18.37 -1.15 3.20
C ASP A 216 -17.93 0.31 2.97
N ASP A 217 -18.64 1.26 3.58
CA ASP A 217 -18.38 2.70 3.46
C ASP A 217 -17.47 3.25 4.60
N ILE A 218 -16.96 2.39 5.48
CA ILE A 218 -16.17 2.82 6.64
C ILE A 218 -14.72 2.38 6.50
N LEU A 219 -13.84 3.36 6.36
CA LEU A 219 -12.40 3.16 6.48
C LEU A 219 -12.00 3.27 7.96
N HIS A 220 -11.64 2.13 8.54
CA HIS A 220 -11.04 2.05 9.86
C HIS A 220 -9.53 2.23 9.75
N MET A 221 -8.93 3.00 10.66
CA MET A 221 -7.49 3.25 10.72
C MET A 221 -7.01 3.23 12.17
N ALA A 222 -5.78 2.76 12.38
CA ALA A 222 -5.05 2.88 13.63
C ALA A 222 -3.56 3.08 13.37
N ILE A 223 -2.93 3.89 14.21
CA ILE A 223 -1.48 3.97 14.36
C ILE A 223 -1.21 3.92 15.86
N ILE A 224 -0.22 3.13 16.26
CA ILE A 224 0.17 2.95 17.65
C ILE A 224 1.68 3.03 17.80
N ASP A 225 2.09 3.37 19.01
CA ASP A 225 3.47 3.29 19.47
C ASP A 225 3.47 2.62 20.86
N ALA A 226 4.15 1.48 20.93
CA ALA A 226 4.24 0.68 22.14
C ALA A 226 5.44 1.09 22.99
N MET A 227 5.21 1.27 24.29
CA MET A 227 6.26 1.60 25.25
C MET A 227 7.43 0.60 25.20
N GLY A 228 8.65 1.13 25.26
CA GLY A 228 9.87 0.35 25.39
C GLY A 228 10.58 0.18 24.05
N HIS A 229 11.33 -0.90 23.89
CA HIS A 229 12.09 -1.14 22.66
C HIS A 229 12.27 -2.62 22.38
N GLY A 230 12.52 -2.96 21.11
CA GLY A 230 12.78 -4.33 20.68
C GLY A 230 11.60 -5.26 20.93
N LEU A 231 11.87 -6.52 21.29
CA LEU A 231 10.86 -7.58 21.30
C LEU A 231 9.68 -7.30 22.24
N ASN A 232 9.90 -6.69 23.41
CA ASN A 232 8.82 -6.40 24.35
C ASN A 232 7.82 -5.39 23.75
N ALA A 233 8.32 -4.30 23.15
CA ALA A 233 7.48 -3.32 22.48
C ALA A 233 6.71 -3.94 21.31
N THR A 234 7.37 -4.82 20.55
CA THR A 234 6.70 -5.59 19.48
C THR A 234 5.57 -6.47 19.98
N MET A 235 5.72 -7.15 21.12
CA MET A 235 4.66 -7.97 21.70
C MET A 235 3.47 -7.13 22.16
N LEU A 236 3.72 -5.97 22.78
CA LEU A 236 2.67 -5.02 23.17
C LEU A 236 1.91 -4.50 21.94
N ALA A 237 2.64 -4.06 20.91
CA ALA A 237 2.05 -3.60 19.66
C ALA A 237 1.23 -4.69 18.96
N THR A 238 1.73 -5.93 18.97
CA THR A 238 1.04 -7.10 18.42
C THR A 238 -0.29 -7.35 19.13
N LEU A 239 -0.31 -7.34 20.46
CA LEU A 239 -1.54 -7.53 21.23
C LEU A 239 -2.53 -6.38 20.98
N ALA A 240 -2.06 -5.13 21.03
CA ALA A 240 -2.89 -3.97 20.78
C ALA A 240 -3.52 -4.01 19.38
N MET A 241 -2.76 -4.35 18.33
CA MET A 241 -3.29 -4.51 16.98
C MET A 241 -4.24 -5.71 16.84
N GLY A 242 -3.94 -6.81 17.54
CA GLY A 242 -4.85 -7.95 17.64
C GLY A 242 -6.20 -7.57 18.25
N ALA A 243 -6.18 -6.85 19.38
CA ALA A 243 -7.37 -6.37 20.08
C ALA A 243 -8.14 -5.33 19.26
N TYR A 244 -7.44 -4.41 18.59
CA TYR A 244 -8.02 -3.47 17.63
C TYR A 244 -8.79 -4.19 16.51
N ARG A 245 -8.15 -5.18 15.87
CA ARG A 245 -8.76 -5.99 14.82
C ARG A 245 -9.94 -6.80 15.33
N HIS A 246 -9.84 -7.34 16.53
CA HIS A 246 -10.93 -8.08 17.18
C HIS A 246 -12.15 -7.17 17.40
N ALA A 247 -11.95 -6.02 18.04
CA ALA A 247 -13.02 -5.05 18.29
C ALA A 247 -13.66 -4.54 16.98
N ARG A 248 -12.83 -4.22 15.98
CA ARG A 248 -13.31 -3.81 14.64
C ARG A 248 -14.18 -4.89 14.00
N ARG A 249 -13.77 -6.16 14.03
CA ARG A 249 -14.53 -7.27 13.43
C ARG A 249 -15.79 -7.64 14.23
N ALA A 250 -15.91 -7.17 15.46
CA ALA A 250 -17.10 -7.27 16.28
C ALA A 250 -18.03 -6.05 16.14
N ASP A 251 -17.76 -5.16 15.17
CA ASP A 251 -18.52 -3.93 14.91
C ASP A 251 -18.66 -3.00 16.13
N ALA A 252 -17.71 -3.07 17.09
CA ALA A 252 -17.64 -2.14 18.22
C ALA A 252 -17.53 -0.70 17.71
N ASP A 253 -17.98 0.31 18.46
CA ASP A 253 -17.71 1.72 18.13
C ASP A 253 -16.27 2.15 18.52
N LEU A 254 -15.88 3.42 18.35
CA LEU A 254 -14.52 3.86 18.71
C LEU A 254 -14.24 3.84 20.22
N ALA A 255 -15.25 4.13 21.04
CA ALA A 255 -15.10 4.17 22.49
C ALA A 255 -15.02 2.75 23.06
N ASP A 256 -15.90 1.86 22.62
CA ASP A 256 -15.88 0.44 22.98
C ASP A 256 -14.59 -0.23 22.50
N LEU A 257 -14.12 0.11 21.30
CA LEU A 257 -12.85 -0.40 20.76
C LEU A 257 -11.67 -0.02 21.66
N TYR A 258 -11.61 1.23 22.14
CA TYR A 258 -10.58 1.62 23.11
C TYR A 258 -10.68 0.80 24.39
N THR A 259 -11.87 0.63 24.94
CA THR A 259 -12.08 -0.15 26.18
C THR A 259 -11.71 -1.62 26.01
N ILE A 260 -11.99 -2.23 24.85
CA ILE A 260 -11.59 -3.60 24.54
C ILE A 260 -10.07 -3.72 24.46
N MET A 261 -9.40 -2.78 23.78
CA MET A 261 -7.95 -2.76 23.69
C MET A 261 -7.30 -2.58 25.07
N ASP A 262 -7.80 -1.63 25.86
CA ASP A 262 -7.31 -1.34 27.20
C ASP A 262 -7.42 -2.57 28.14
N ALA A 263 -8.59 -3.21 28.16
CA ALA A 263 -8.81 -4.43 28.94
C ALA A 263 -7.93 -5.61 28.48
N ALA A 264 -7.69 -5.75 27.16
CA ALA A 264 -6.80 -6.79 26.65
C ALA A 264 -5.34 -6.57 27.10
N MET A 265 -4.87 -5.33 27.06
CA MET A 265 -3.51 -4.97 27.49
C MET A 265 -3.33 -5.19 28.99
N ASP A 266 -4.26 -4.72 29.83
CA ASP A 266 -4.21 -4.93 31.29
C ASP A 266 -4.22 -6.42 31.66
N ALA A 267 -5.07 -7.21 30.98
CA ALA A 267 -5.19 -8.64 31.27
C ALA A 267 -3.90 -9.44 30.98
N GLU A 268 -3.15 -9.09 29.94
CA GLU A 268 -1.94 -9.83 29.54
C GLU A 268 -0.67 -9.27 30.18
N PHE A 269 -0.53 -7.95 30.26
CA PHE A 269 0.73 -7.29 30.65
C PHE A 269 0.66 -6.51 31.97
N GLY A 270 -0.53 -6.31 32.53
CA GLY A 270 -0.76 -5.54 33.74
C GLY A 270 -0.64 -4.02 33.54
N PRO A 271 -0.83 -3.24 34.62
CA PRO A 271 -1.13 -1.80 34.54
C PRO A 271 0.10 -0.90 34.30
N GLU A 272 1.31 -1.46 34.19
CA GLU A 272 2.55 -0.70 33.97
C GLU A 272 3.00 -0.72 32.50
N GLN A 273 2.32 -1.47 31.64
CA GLN A 273 2.61 -1.54 30.21
C GLN A 273 1.50 -0.87 29.43
N PHE A 274 1.87 0.00 28.50
CA PHE A 274 0.89 0.74 27.73
C PHE A 274 1.32 0.93 26.29
N VAL A 275 0.34 1.29 25.48
CA VAL A 275 0.48 1.64 24.08
C VAL A 275 -0.19 2.98 23.86
N THR A 276 0.53 3.95 23.29
CA THR A 276 -0.11 5.17 22.80
C THR A 276 -0.72 4.89 21.44
N GLY A 277 -1.82 5.55 21.09
CA GLY A 277 -2.42 5.29 19.80
C GLY A 277 -3.46 6.30 19.35
N GLN A 278 -3.66 6.32 18.04
CA GLN A 278 -4.69 7.09 17.38
C GLN A 278 -5.58 6.14 16.58
N MET A 279 -6.85 6.05 16.97
CA MET A 279 -7.86 5.24 16.27
C MET A 279 -8.82 6.18 15.54
N MET A 280 -9.13 5.87 14.28
CA MET A 280 -9.95 6.72 13.42
C MET A 280 -10.95 5.88 12.60
N ARG A 281 -12.09 6.49 12.27
CA ARG A 281 -13.07 5.98 11.29
C ARG A 281 -13.42 7.09 10.33
N LEU A 282 -13.36 6.81 9.04
CA LEU A 282 -13.81 7.72 8.00
C LEU A 282 -14.96 7.07 7.24
N ASN A 283 -16.13 7.70 7.27
CA ASN A 283 -17.18 7.38 6.32
C ASN A 283 -16.79 7.95 4.95
N ILE A 284 -16.45 7.09 3.99
CA ILE A 284 -15.91 7.50 2.69
C ILE A 284 -16.98 8.09 1.76
N THR A 285 -18.26 7.84 2.05
CA THR A 285 -19.41 8.39 1.33
C THR A 285 -19.69 9.84 1.75
N THR A 286 -19.61 10.13 3.06
CA THR A 286 -19.96 11.45 3.60
C THR A 286 -18.75 12.33 3.87
N GLY A 287 -17.56 11.76 4.10
CA GLY A 287 -16.37 12.46 4.56
C GLY A 287 -16.36 12.74 6.06
N ASN A 288 -17.27 12.15 6.83
CA ASN A 288 -17.27 12.28 8.29
C ASN A 288 -16.13 11.45 8.89
N LEU A 289 -15.14 12.14 9.47
CA LEU A 289 -14.03 11.55 10.19
C LEU A 289 -14.32 11.59 11.69
N GLU A 290 -14.18 10.46 12.35
CA GLU A 290 -14.25 10.30 13.80
C GLU A 290 -12.94 9.75 14.33
N TRP A 291 -12.53 10.18 15.53
CA TRP A 291 -11.27 9.71 16.12
C TRP A 291 -11.24 9.76 17.64
N VAL A 292 -10.37 8.92 18.20
CA VAL A 292 -9.98 8.87 19.61
C VAL A 292 -8.46 8.86 19.69
N ASN A 293 -7.89 9.80 20.43
CA ASN A 293 -6.47 9.86 20.71
C ASN A 293 -6.20 9.35 22.15
N ALA A 294 -5.44 8.26 22.24
CA ALA A 294 -5.03 7.62 23.49
C ALA A 294 -3.56 7.96 23.81
N GLY A 295 -3.29 9.22 24.11
CA GLY A 295 -1.96 9.71 24.51
C GLY A 295 -0.93 9.75 23.38
N HIS A 296 -1.37 9.94 22.13
CA HIS A 296 -0.54 9.92 20.92
C HIS A 296 -0.42 11.34 20.30
N PRO A 297 0.56 11.62 19.42
CA PRO A 297 0.59 12.89 18.68
C PRO A 297 -0.70 13.14 17.88
N ALA A 298 -1.21 14.37 17.94
CA ALA A 298 -2.45 14.74 17.25
C ALA A 298 -2.25 14.74 15.71
N PRO A 299 -3.13 14.10 14.93
CA PRO A 299 -3.02 14.11 13.47
C PRO A 299 -3.12 15.50 12.87
N MET A 300 -2.45 15.73 11.75
CA MET A 300 -2.50 16.98 11.00
C MET A 300 -3.52 16.91 9.87
N LEU A 301 -4.37 17.93 9.76
CA LEU A 301 -5.24 18.14 8.60
C LEU A 301 -4.53 18.98 7.54
N VAL A 302 -4.33 18.41 6.37
CA VAL A 302 -3.78 19.08 5.20
C VAL A 302 -4.91 19.38 4.22
N ARG A 303 -5.03 20.66 3.84
CA ARG A 303 -5.97 21.13 2.82
C ARG A 303 -5.21 22.05 1.86
N ASP A 304 -5.44 21.88 0.56
CA ASP A 304 -4.75 22.64 -0.49
C ASP A 304 -3.22 22.65 -0.30
N HIS A 305 -2.67 21.48 0.05
CA HIS A 305 -1.24 21.27 0.32
C HIS A 305 -0.67 22.06 1.51
N ARG A 306 -1.52 22.61 2.39
CA ARG A 306 -1.13 23.34 3.61
C ARG A 306 -1.62 22.63 4.85
N VAL A 307 -0.81 22.61 5.90
CA VAL A 307 -1.26 22.12 7.21
C VAL A 307 -2.15 23.19 7.82
N THR A 308 -3.44 22.87 7.98
CA THR A 308 -4.43 23.85 8.44
C THR A 308 -4.63 23.84 9.95
N ARG A 309 -4.58 22.66 10.56
CA ARG A 309 -4.70 22.47 12.02
C ARG A 309 -4.31 21.07 12.44
N ARG A 310 -4.08 20.90 13.74
CA ARG A 310 -4.07 19.61 14.43
C ARG A 310 -5.50 19.17 14.74
N LEU A 311 -5.73 17.87 14.71
CA LEU A 311 -7.00 17.23 15.08
C LEU A 311 -6.96 16.85 16.57
N GLU A 312 -6.96 17.89 17.42
CA GLU A 312 -6.98 17.73 18.88
C GLU A 312 -8.25 17.00 19.34
N SER A 313 -8.14 16.17 20.37
CA SER A 313 -9.28 15.53 21.04
C SER A 313 -9.20 15.72 22.55
N PRO A 314 -10.32 15.51 23.27
CA PRO A 314 -10.28 15.37 24.72
C PRO A 314 -9.26 14.29 25.13
N PRO A 315 -8.58 14.46 26.28
CA PRO A 315 -7.55 13.53 26.71
C PRO A 315 -8.16 12.17 27.07
N ALA A 316 -7.61 11.10 26.49
CA ALA A 316 -7.76 9.73 26.98
C ALA A 316 -6.39 9.21 27.43
N LEU A 317 -6.38 8.29 28.41
CA LEU A 317 -5.14 7.66 28.84
C LEU A 317 -4.59 6.76 27.72
N PRO A 318 -3.26 6.55 27.65
CA PRO A 318 -2.70 5.47 26.86
C PRO A 318 -3.39 4.13 27.16
N ILE A 319 -3.47 3.28 26.14
CA ILE A 319 -4.15 1.99 26.19
C ILE A 319 -3.37 1.07 27.13
N GLY A 320 -4.05 0.47 28.11
CA GLY A 320 -3.47 -0.41 29.14
C GLY A 320 -3.46 0.21 30.54
N PHE A 321 -3.78 1.50 30.68
CA PHE A 321 -3.81 2.19 31.98
C PHE A 321 -5.17 2.16 32.69
N GLY A 322 -6.19 1.48 32.15
CA GLY A 322 -7.49 1.41 32.82
C GLY A 322 -8.28 2.72 32.69
N GLY A 323 -8.19 3.37 31.52
CA GLY A 323 -8.86 4.63 31.26
C GLY A 323 -10.39 4.51 31.25
N SER A 324 -11.09 5.61 31.57
CA SER A 324 -12.53 5.69 31.32
C SER A 324 -12.80 5.67 29.82
N SER A 325 -14.02 5.27 29.41
CA SER A 325 -14.49 5.39 28.03
C SER A 325 -14.13 6.77 27.44
N PRO A 326 -13.43 6.83 26.30
CA PRO A 326 -12.94 8.07 25.74
C PRO A 326 -14.07 8.84 25.08
N GLN A 327 -13.89 10.15 24.93
CA GLN A 327 -14.79 10.96 24.12
C GLN A 327 -14.35 10.92 22.65
N VAL A 328 -15.28 10.56 21.78
CA VAL A 328 -15.05 10.54 20.32
C VAL A 328 -15.13 11.96 19.77
N SER A 329 -14.09 12.40 19.08
CA SER A 329 -14.07 13.64 18.29
C SER A 329 -14.54 13.38 16.87
N SER A 330 -15.10 14.40 16.20
CA SER A 330 -15.52 14.31 14.80
C SER A 330 -15.26 15.57 13.99
N LEU A 331 -15.12 15.40 12.68
CA LEU A 331 -14.89 16.46 11.70
C LEU A 331 -15.42 16.05 10.32
N GLN A 332 -16.08 16.99 9.66
CA GLN A 332 -16.40 16.88 8.24
C GLN A 332 -15.18 17.24 7.39
N LEU A 333 -14.65 16.28 6.63
CA LEU A 333 -13.62 16.52 5.62
C LEU A 333 -14.22 17.19 4.39
N ALA A 334 -13.39 17.99 3.72
CA ALA A 334 -13.63 18.45 2.36
C ALA A 334 -12.91 17.53 1.37
N ARG A 335 -13.45 17.44 0.15
CA ARG A 335 -12.84 16.63 -0.91
C ARG A 335 -11.40 17.10 -1.17
N GLY A 336 -10.48 16.14 -1.19
CA GLY A 336 -9.04 16.37 -1.34
C GLY A 336 -8.30 16.61 -0.04
N ASP A 337 -9.00 16.69 1.10
CA ASP A 337 -8.35 16.78 2.40
C ASP A 337 -7.52 15.52 2.67
N ARG A 338 -6.36 15.73 3.28
CA ARG A 338 -5.52 14.65 3.80
C ARG A 338 -5.42 14.74 5.31
N VAL A 339 -5.44 13.59 5.98
CA VAL A 339 -5.09 13.47 7.39
C VAL A 339 -3.78 12.70 7.49
N ILE A 340 -2.82 13.28 8.21
CA ILE A 340 -1.49 12.71 8.43
C ILE A 340 -1.36 12.41 9.93
N ALA A 341 -1.34 11.13 10.28
CA ALA A 341 -1.04 10.65 11.62
C ALA A 341 0.40 10.11 11.65
N PHE A 342 1.07 10.27 12.78
CA PHE A 342 2.48 9.93 12.95
C PHE A 342 2.82 9.63 14.39
N THR A 343 3.88 8.86 14.61
CA THR A 343 4.46 8.60 15.93
C THR A 343 5.49 9.66 16.31
N ASP A 344 5.81 9.74 17.59
CA ASP A 344 6.66 10.78 18.16
C ASP A 344 8.11 10.71 17.63
N GLY A 345 8.63 9.53 17.29
CA GLY A 345 9.93 9.39 16.63
C GLY A 345 10.02 10.09 15.28
N LEU A 346 8.89 10.53 14.68
CA LEU A 346 8.86 11.42 13.51
C LEU A 346 9.18 12.90 13.84
N VAL A 347 9.06 13.32 15.09
CA VAL A 347 9.30 14.70 15.53
C VAL A 347 10.33 14.84 16.67
N GLU A 348 10.62 13.78 17.43
CA GLU A 348 11.39 13.84 18.70
C GLU A 348 12.92 13.63 18.58
N GLU A 349 13.52 13.86 17.42
CA GLU A 349 14.97 13.69 17.31
C GLU A 349 15.80 14.76 18.04
N HIS A 350 16.54 14.28 19.04
CA HIS A 350 17.36 15.05 19.96
C HIS A 350 18.60 15.65 19.29
N LYS A 351 18.50 16.89 18.80
CA LYS A 351 19.64 17.84 18.81
C LYS A 351 19.22 19.23 19.30
N ILE A 352 19.53 19.48 20.57
CA ILE A 352 19.77 20.80 21.21
C ILE A 352 18.75 21.90 20.84
N SER A 353 17.43 21.67 20.94
CA SER A 353 16.40 22.69 21.29
C SER A 353 14.97 22.28 20.88
N GLY A 354 14.29 21.54 21.75
CA GLY A 354 12.82 21.56 21.92
C GLY A 354 11.92 20.98 20.81
N GLU A 355 10.84 20.33 21.23
CA GLU A 355 9.78 19.68 20.40
C GLU A 355 9.25 20.55 19.24
N GLN A 356 9.30 21.88 19.35
CA GLN A 356 8.79 22.79 18.30
C GLN A 356 9.59 22.76 16.99
N PHE A 357 10.84 22.26 16.99
CA PHE A 357 11.65 22.20 15.77
C PHE A 357 11.28 21.02 14.87
N GLY A 358 11.04 19.85 15.47
CA GLY A 358 10.72 18.62 14.73
C GLY A 358 9.38 18.71 14.01
N GLU A 359 8.35 19.18 14.70
CA GLU A 359 7.03 19.31 14.11
C GLU A 359 6.97 20.41 13.02
N ARG A 360 7.60 21.57 13.24
CA ARG A 360 7.70 22.61 12.21
C ARG A 360 8.35 22.09 10.95
N ARG A 361 9.42 21.30 11.10
CA ARG A 361 10.11 20.67 9.97
C ARG A 361 9.22 19.69 9.22
N LEU A 362 8.39 18.92 9.94
CA LEU A 362 7.40 18.04 9.35
C LEU A 362 6.39 18.85 8.53
N ILE A 363 5.81 19.92 9.10
CA ILE A 363 4.90 20.83 8.39
C ILE A 363 5.57 21.41 7.14
N ASP A 364 6.75 22.01 7.27
CA ASP A 364 7.48 22.61 6.14
C ASP A 364 7.78 21.57 5.04
N THR A 365 7.99 20.32 5.42
CA THR A 365 8.24 19.22 4.49
C THR A 365 6.96 18.74 3.81
N ILE A 366 5.85 18.62 4.54
CA ILE A 366 4.52 18.36 4.00
C ILE A 366 4.15 19.42 2.95
N GLU A 367 4.27 20.70 3.30
CA GLU A 367 3.86 21.79 2.41
C GLU A 367 4.75 21.92 1.17
N ARG A 368 6.03 21.56 1.29
CA ARG A 368 6.97 21.52 0.15
C ARG A 368 6.72 20.33 -0.78
N VAL A 369 6.43 19.15 -0.22
CA VAL A 369 6.36 17.89 -0.97
C VAL A 369 4.97 17.64 -1.54
N SER A 370 3.91 17.99 -0.79
CA SER A 370 2.53 17.69 -1.17
C SER A 370 2.17 18.16 -2.60
N PRO A 371 2.52 19.38 -3.05
CA PRO A 371 2.21 19.84 -4.41
C PRO A 371 2.95 19.10 -5.53
N LEU A 372 4.03 18.38 -5.21
CA LEU A 372 4.88 17.68 -6.17
C LEU A 372 4.47 16.21 -6.35
N THR A 373 3.46 15.75 -5.60
CA THR A 373 3.07 14.34 -5.52
C THR A 373 1.70 14.12 -6.12
N THR A 374 1.54 13.00 -6.83
CA THR A 374 0.28 12.67 -7.53
C THR A 374 -0.65 11.77 -6.72
N GLY A 375 -0.21 11.26 -5.57
CA GLY A 375 -1.00 10.42 -4.67
C GLY A 375 -0.29 10.16 -3.33
N VAL A 376 -1.00 9.53 -2.40
CA VAL A 376 -0.53 9.30 -1.03
C VAL A 376 0.73 8.44 -0.94
N ASN A 377 0.90 7.42 -1.79
CA ASN A 377 2.12 6.57 -1.80
C ASN A 377 3.39 7.40 -2.09
N GLN A 378 3.33 8.24 -3.12
CA GLN A 378 4.44 9.14 -3.46
C GLN A 378 4.69 10.17 -2.36
N LEU A 379 3.62 10.67 -1.72
CA LEU A 379 3.75 11.58 -0.59
C LEU A 379 4.46 10.92 0.58
N VAL A 380 3.98 9.77 1.06
CA VAL A 380 4.60 9.01 2.16
C VAL A 380 6.06 8.74 1.85
N ARG A 381 6.36 8.12 0.69
CA ARG A 381 7.74 7.83 0.29
C ARG A 381 8.62 9.08 0.31
N ARG A 382 8.14 10.19 -0.23
CA ARG A 382 8.94 11.42 -0.32
C ARG A 382 9.11 12.10 1.03
N LEU A 383 8.10 12.07 1.90
CA LEU A 383 8.20 12.57 3.28
C LEU A 383 9.23 11.76 4.06
N THR A 384 9.12 10.42 4.05
CA THR A 384 10.06 9.53 4.73
C THR A 384 11.50 9.79 4.29
N LEU A 385 11.76 9.81 2.97
CA LEU A 385 13.11 10.05 2.43
C LEU A 385 13.65 11.45 2.75
N ASP A 386 12.82 12.51 2.66
CA ASP A 386 13.27 13.87 2.95
C ASP A 386 13.50 14.10 4.46
N LEU A 387 12.68 13.49 5.32
CA LEU A 387 12.84 13.56 6.77
C LEU A 387 14.10 12.81 7.21
N GLU A 388 14.29 11.57 6.73
CA GLU A 388 15.49 10.77 7.01
C GLU A 388 16.79 11.48 6.54
N ARG A 389 16.81 12.00 5.31
CA ARG A 389 17.92 12.83 4.82
C ARG A 389 18.14 14.04 5.70
N GLY A 390 17.05 14.66 6.12
CA GLY A 390 17.07 15.80 7.00
C GLY A 390 17.71 15.53 8.37
N ARG A 391 17.62 14.29 8.84
CA ARG A 391 18.20 13.80 10.10
C ARG A 391 19.64 13.33 9.96
N GLY A 392 20.14 13.27 8.73
CA GLY A 392 21.48 12.77 8.42
C GLY A 392 21.55 11.24 8.28
N GLY A 393 20.41 10.58 8.05
CA GLY A 393 20.34 9.14 7.75
C GLY A 393 20.29 8.22 8.97
N VAL A 394 20.03 8.75 10.16
CA VAL A 394 19.93 7.97 11.41
C VAL A 394 18.62 8.32 12.09
N THR A 395 17.83 7.30 12.43
CA THR A 395 16.65 7.40 13.28
C THR A 395 16.97 6.73 14.61
N SER A 396 16.81 7.44 15.73
CA SER A 396 17.10 6.91 17.07
C SER A 396 15.94 6.17 17.71
N ASP A 397 14.74 6.34 17.15
CA ASP A 397 13.49 5.76 17.62
C ASP A 397 12.66 5.25 16.43
N ASP A 398 11.57 4.55 16.70
CA ASP A 398 10.64 4.16 15.65
C ASP A 398 9.83 5.37 15.18
N ALA A 399 9.67 5.51 13.86
CA ALA A 399 9.02 6.63 13.21
C ALA A 399 8.06 6.11 12.14
N THR A 400 6.77 6.26 12.39
CA THR A 400 5.70 5.74 11.55
C THR A 400 4.81 6.86 11.05
N LEU A 401 4.34 6.70 9.82
CA LEU A 401 3.46 7.61 9.12
C LEU A 401 2.25 6.86 8.59
N LEU A 402 1.07 7.46 8.75
CA LEU A 402 -0.16 7.02 8.11
C LEU A 402 -0.85 8.24 7.49
N ILE A 403 -1.06 8.20 6.18
CA ILE A 403 -1.71 9.27 5.42
C ILE A 403 -2.98 8.71 4.77
N VAL A 404 -4.09 9.40 5.01
CA VAL A 404 -5.35 9.18 4.29
C VAL A 404 -5.71 10.42 3.48
N GLU A 405 -6.13 10.25 2.23
CA GLU A 405 -6.72 11.28 1.38
C GLU A 405 -8.17 10.90 1.08
N TRP A 406 -9.11 11.80 1.39
CA TRP A 406 -10.52 11.60 1.05
C TRP A 406 -10.87 12.33 -0.24
N THR A 407 -11.21 11.59 -1.29
CA THR A 407 -11.60 12.12 -2.59
C THR A 407 -13.12 12.12 -2.82
N GLY A 408 -13.87 11.36 -2.02
CA GLY A 408 -15.32 11.23 -2.10
C GLY A 408 -15.82 10.73 -3.47
N GLY A 409 -17.12 10.85 -3.72
CA GLY A 409 -17.77 10.36 -4.94
C GLY A 409 -18.36 8.96 -4.77
N SER A 410 -18.72 8.31 -5.89
CA SER A 410 -19.21 6.92 -5.92
C SER A 410 -18.30 6.07 -6.83
N ALA A 411 -18.08 4.83 -6.43
CA ALA A 411 -17.35 3.82 -7.19
C ALA A 411 -18.27 2.83 -7.94
N ASP A 412 -19.59 3.04 -7.93
CA ASP A 412 -20.58 2.07 -8.46
C ASP A 412 -20.35 1.72 -9.94
N HIS A 413 -19.78 2.66 -10.70
CA HIS A 413 -19.42 2.47 -12.11
C HIS A 413 -18.37 1.38 -12.33
N LEU A 414 -17.56 1.02 -11.32
CA LEU A 414 -16.61 -0.09 -11.41
C LEU A 414 -17.30 -1.46 -11.28
N ALA A 415 -18.47 -1.52 -10.65
CA ALA A 415 -19.25 -2.75 -10.48
C ALA A 415 -20.27 -2.98 -11.61
N ALA A 416 -20.57 -1.95 -12.40
CA ALA A 416 -21.39 -2.05 -13.60
C ALA A 416 -20.49 -2.34 -14.82
N PRO A 417 -20.40 -3.57 -15.32
CA PRO A 417 -19.72 -3.80 -16.58
C PRO A 417 -20.43 -3.02 -17.69
N ASP A 418 -19.66 -2.30 -18.51
CA ASP A 418 -20.13 -1.80 -19.81
C ASP A 418 -20.51 -3.03 -20.65
N LEU A 419 -21.79 -3.42 -20.61
CA LEU A 419 -22.36 -4.52 -21.40
C LEU A 419 -22.61 -4.13 -22.85
#